data_AF-A0A0S2S908-F1
#
_entry.id   AF-A0A0S2S908-F1
#
_cell.length_a   1.000
_cell.length_b   1.000
_cell.length_c   1.000
_cell.angle_alpha   90.00
_cell.angle_beta   90.00
_cell.angle_gamma   90.00
#
_symmetry.space_group_name_H-M   'P 1'
#
loop_
_entity.id
_entity.type
_entity.pdbx_description
1 polymer ?
#
loop_
_entity_poly.entity_id
_entity_poly.type
_entity_poly.pdbx_seq_one_letter_code
_entity_poly.pdbx_strand_id
1 'polypeptide(L)'
;MNTSLQRSAPIEKELVYIDFRKELSAFDKFFYFGNIDHLKSKSRQDYLRLKSVELKNLIDSGEIHEVRGKPQNKAVIHLTDPEIQAIRSILQENYVDIKLINHKLFQRWGTSVVWSKDGFTYSEAHAGSGEIAIVILVHKILNAQPNSLILLDEPEVSLHPGAQNFYYFFY
;
A
#
# COMPACT_ATOMS: atom_id res chain seq x y z
N MET A 1 28.39 3.60 49.94
CA MET A 1 28.61 3.55 48.48
C MET A 1 27.26 3.64 47.81
N ASN A 2 26.96 4.77 47.17
CA ASN A 2 25.62 5.07 46.65
C ASN A 2 25.59 4.66 45.17
N THR A 3 25.16 3.43 44.89
CA THR A 3 24.90 2.98 43.51
C THR A 3 23.56 3.55 43.07
N SER A 4 23.56 4.83 42.65
CA SER A 4 22.43 5.36 41.89
C SER A 4 22.31 4.53 40.61
N LEU A 5 21.22 3.78 40.47
CA LEU A 5 20.82 3.11 39.24
C LEU A 5 20.66 4.16 38.15
N GLN A 6 21.72 4.41 37.39
CA GLN A 6 21.70 5.31 36.25
C GLN A 6 20.82 4.66 35.19
N ARG A 7 19.57 5.13 35.05
CA ARG A 7 18.69 4.71 33.97
C ARG A 7 19.39 5.00 32.64
N SER A 8 19.56 3.98 31.80
CA SER A 8 19.99 4.17 30.42
C SER A 8 19.04 5.16 29.74
N ALA A 9 19.60 6.09 28.97
CA ALA A 9 18.79 7.04 28.21
C ALA A 9 17.80 6.28 27.30
N PRO A 10 16.56 6.77 27.15
CA PRO A 10 15.60 6.18 26.22
C PRO A 10 16.22 6.10 24.82
N ILE A 11 16.10 4.96 24.16
CA ILE A 11 16.59 4.81 22.79
C ILE A 11 15.61 5.55 21.87
N GLU A 12 16.07 6.61 21.22
CA GLU A 12 15.32 7.27 20.16
C GLU A 12 15.48 6.47 18.87
N LYS A 13 14.37 5.91 18.39
CA LYS A 13 14.29 5.21 17.10
C LYS A 13 13.14 5.81 16.30
N GLU A 14 13.35 5.94 14.99
CA GLU A 14 12.25 6.15 14.06
C GLU A 14 11.31 4.94 14.14
N LEU A 15 10.01 5.20 14.17
CA LEU A 15 8.99 4.17 14.34
C LEU A 15 8.19 4.01 13.05
N VAL A 16 8.40 2.88 12.36
CA VAL A 16 7.54 2.45 11.27
C VAL A 16 6.45 1.55 11.84
N TYR A 17 5.25 2.09 12.00
CA TYR A 17 4.07 1.35 12.45
C TYR A 17 3.19 0.95 11.25
N ILE A 18 2.82 -0.32 11.19
CA ILE A 18 2.01 -0.92 10.12
C ILE A 18 0.88 -1.72 10.76
N ASP A 19 -0.36 -1.24 10.59
CA ASP A 19 -1.58 -1.91 11.07
C ASP A 19 -2.31 -2.51 9.88
N PHE A 20 -2.23 -3.84 9.76
CA PHE A 20 -2.74 -4.56 8.60
C PHE A 20 -4.25 -4.43 8.42
N ARG A 21 -5.02 -4.19 9.50
CA ARG A 21 -6.47 -3.94 9.40
C ARG A 21 -6.81 -2.59 8.77
N LYS A 22 -5.86 -1.64 8.80
CA LYS A 22 -6.03 -0.29 8.25
C LYS A 22 -5.42 -0.11 6.87
N GLU A 23 -4.56 -1.04 6.42
CA GLU A 23 -3.93 -1.03 5.10
C GLU A 23 -4.91 -1.44 3.97
N LEU A 24 -6.09 -0.83 3.95
CA LEU A 24 -7.02 -0.95 2.85
C LEU A 24 -6.56 -0.13 1.65
N SER A 25 -6.72 -0.71 0.47
CA SER A 25 -6.52 -0.01 -0.79
C SER A 25 -7.44 1.20 -0.94
N ALA A 26 -7.09 2.11 -1.84
CA ALA A 26 -7.99 3.20 -2.23
C ALA A 26 -9.31 2.65 -2.78
N PHE A 27 -9.24 1.55 -3.55
CA PHE A 27 -10.42 0.85 -4.05
C PHE A 27 -11.32 0.35 -2.91
N ASP A 28 -10.78 -0.43 -1.97
CA ASP A 28 -11.53 -1.02 -0.85
C ASP A 28 -12.11 0.06 0.07
N LYS A 29 -11.33 1.11 0.36
CA LYS A 29 -11.79 2.26 1.15
C LYS A 29 -13.06 2.86 0.57
N PHE A 30 -13.12 3.03 -0.74
CA PHE A 30 -14.31 3.54 -1.40
C PHE A 30 -15.41 2.48 -1.54
N PHE A 31 -15.06 1.24 -1.87
CA PHE A 31 -16.04 0.19 -2.08
C PHE A 31 -16.87 -0.10 -0.81
N TYR A 32 -16.22 -0.14 0.34
CA TYR A 32 -16.86 -0.41 1.63
C TYR A 32 -17.41 0.84 2.31
N PHE A 33 -16.69 1.97 2.27
CA PHE A 33 -17.02 3.17 3.06
C PHE A 33 -17.35 4.42 2.22
N GLY A 34 -17.30 4.30 0.90
CA GLY A 34 -17.62 5.39 -0.03
C GLY A 34 -19.11 5.66 -0.14
N ASN A 35 -19.44 6.95 -0.32
CA ASN A 35 -20.81 7.41 -0.50
C ASN A 35 -21.06 7.71 -1.99
N ILE A 36 -22.20 7.25 -2.53
CA ILE A 36 -22.59 7.48 -3.94
C ILE A 36 -23.76 8.44 -4.13
N ASP A 37 -24.38 8.91 -3.04
CA ASP A 37 -25.63 9.69 -3.06
C ASP A 37 -25.49 11.02 -3.81
N HIS A 38 -24.27 11.56 -3.87
CA HIS A 38 -23.95 12.80 -4.58
C HIS A 38 -23.24 12.57 -5.92
N LEU A 39 -23.09 11.33 -6.35
CA LEU A 39 -22.39 10.97 -7.58
C LEU A 39 -23.39 10.75 -8.73
N LYS A 40 -22.94 11.05 -9.95
CA LYS A 40 -23.70 10.72 -11.18
C LYS A 40 -23.72 9.22 -11.48
N SER A 41 -22.82 8.45 -10.88
CA SER A 41 -22.68 7.01 -11.09
C SER A 41 -23.83 6.25 -10.42
N LYS A 42 -24.41 5.28 -11.14
CA LYS A 42 -25.55 4.49 -10.66
C LYS A 42 -25.18 3.51 -9.53
N SER A 43 -23.92 3.10 -9.47
CA SER A 43 -23.39 2.18 -8.46
C SER A 43 -21.97 2.55 -8.06
N ARG A 44 -21.50 2.01 -6.93
CA ARG A 44 -20.09 2.10 -6.51
C ARG A 44 -19.15 1.52 -7.56
N GLN A 45 -19.54 0.39 -8.17
CA GLN A 45 -18.75 -0.27 -9.22
C GLN A 45 -18.61 0.62 -10.46
N ASP A 46 -19.68 1.30 -10.87
CA ASP A 46 -19.64 2.19 -12.04
C ASP A 46 -18.76 3.41 -11.78
N TYR A 47 -18.80 3.96 -10.57
CA TYR A 47 -17.91 5.04 -10.16
C TYR A 47 -16.44 4.60 -10.20
N LEU A 48 -16.13 3.45 -9.59
CA LEU A 48 -14.79 2.88 -9.59
C LEU A 48 -14.29 2.62 -11.00
N ARG A 49 -15.08 1.98 -11.87
CA ARG A 49 -14.70 1.74 -13.27
C ARG A 49 -14.35 3.04 -14.01
N LEU A 50 -15.18 4.07 -13.87
CA LEU A 50 -14.94 5.37 -14.52
C LEU A 50 -13.66 6.03 -13.99
N LYS A 51 -13.46 6.00 -12.66
CA LYS A 51 -12.27 6.60 -12.04
C LYS A 51 -10.99 5.77 -12.21
N SER A 52 -11.09 4.46 -12.43
CA SER A 52 -9.94 3.61 -12.74
C SER A 52 -9.34 3.92 -14.11
N VAL A 53 -10.14 4.36 -15.09
CA VAL A 53 -9.62 4.83 -16.38
C VAL A 53 -8.79 6.11 -16.18
N GLU A 54 -9.29 7.04 -15.39
CA GLU A 54 -8.57 8.28 -15.03
C GLU A 54 -7.28 7.96 -14.25
N LEU A 55 -7.35 7.03 -13.29
CA LEU A 55 -6.19 6.56 -12.54
C LEU A 55 -5.11 5.97 -13.46
N LYS A 56 -5.51 5.13 -14.42
CA LYS A 56 -4.57 4.55 -15.38
C LYS A 56 -3.84 5.63 -16.19
N ASN A 57 -4.58 6.61 -16.71
CA ASN A 57 -3.99 7.70 -17.47
C ASN A 57 -3.00 8.52 -16.63
N LEU A 58 -3.27 8.71 -15.33
CA LEU A 58 -2.36 9.39 -14.42
C LEU A 58 -1.10 8.57 -14.13
N ILE A 59 -1.22 7.25 -14.02
CA ILE A 59 -0.07 6.36 -13.86
C ILE A 59 0.80 6.36 -15.11
N ASP A 60 0.19 6.36 -16.30
CA ASP A 60 0.90 6.30 -17.57
C ASP A 60 1.57 7.64 -17.94
N SER A 61 0.93 8.76 -17.60
CA SER A 61 1.48 10.11 -17.84
C SER A 61 2.48 10.57 -16.79
N GLY A 62 2.35 10.09 -15.55
CA GLY A 62 3.14 10.56 -14.41
C GLY A 62 2.77 11.97 -13.92
N GLU A 63 1.66 12.54 -14.41
CA GLU A 63 1.24 13.90 -14.09
C GLU A 63 0.60 14.01 -12.70
N ILE A 64 0.71 15.22 -12.11
CA ILE A 64 -0.05 15.59 -10.91
C ILE A 64 -1.33 16.28 -11.35
N HIS A 65 -2.46 15.60 -11.17
CA HIS A 65 -3.78 16.18 -11.42
C HIS A 65 -4.14 17.16 -10.31
N GLU A 66 -4.56 18.36 -10.67
CA GLU A 66 -5.00 19.39 -9.73
C GLU A 66 -6.47 19.76 -9.91
N VAL A 67 -7.17 19.95 -8.79
CA VAL A 67 -8.54 20.48 -8.76
C VAL A 67 -8.54 21.73 -7.88
N ARG A 68 -8.84 22.88 -8.46
CA ARG A 68 -8.82 24.19 -7.78
C ARG A 68 -7.46 24.47 -7.11
N GLY A 69 -6.37 24.18 -7.82
CA GLY A 69 -4.99 24.35 -7.33
C GLY A 69 -4.59 23.42 -6.18
N LYS A 70 -5.33 22.31 -5.98
CA LYS A 70 -4.99 21.30 -4.97
C LYS A 70 -4.68 19.97 -5.66
N PRO A 71 -3.51 19.36 -5.37
CA PRO A 71 -3.15 18.07 -5.97
C PRO A 71 -4.13 16.98 -5.54
N GLN A 72 -4.51 16.15 -6.51
CA GLN A 72 -5.39 15.00 -6.34
C GLN A 72 -4.62 13.68 -6.31
N ASN A 73 -3.34 13.69 -6.67
CA ASN A 73 -2.43 12.55 -6.55
C ASN A 73 -1.03 13.00 -6.16
N LYS A 74 -0.26 12.07 -5.62
CA LYS A 74 1.19 12.15 -5.51
C LYS A 74 1.83 11.57 -6.77
N ALA A 75 3.14 11.76 -6.89
CA ALA A 75 3.94 11.12 -7.92
C ALA A 75 3.77 9.60 -7.87
N VAL A 76 3.82 8.97 -9.05
CA VAL A 76 3.85 7.52 -9.18
C VAL A 76 5.18 7.02 -8.62
N ILE A 77 5.11 6.00 -7.78
CA ILE A 77 6.27 5.31 -7.24
C ILE A 77 6.39 3.99 -8.01
N HIS A 78 7.50 3.83 -8.71
CA HIS A 78 7.90 2.55 -9.28
C HIS A 78 8.68 1.79 -8.22
N LEU A 79 8.26 0.55 -7.92
CA LEU A 79 9.00 -0.26 -6.97
C LEU A 79 10.35 -0.65 -7.57
N THR A 80 11.36 -0.61 -6.73
CA THR A 80 12.73 -1.00 -7.06
C THR A 80 12.85 -2.51 -7.23
N ASP A 81 13.88 -2.98 -7.93
CA ASP A 81 14.13 -4.41 -8.10
C ASP A 81 14.19 -5.19 -6.77
N PRO A 82 14.85 -4.69 -5.69
CA PRO A 82 14.83 -5.36 -4.39
C PRO A 82 13.42 -5.49 -3.79
N GLU A 83 12.58 -4.45 -3.92
CA GLU A 83 11.19 -4.49 -3.47
C GLU A 83 10.39 -5.53 -4.24
N ILE A 84 10.50 -5.54 -5.57
CA ILE A 84 9.80 -6.49 -6.44
C ILE A 84 10.26 -7.93 -6.14
N GLN A 85 11.56 -8.16 -5.96
CA GLN A 85 12.09 -9.48 -5.62
C GLN A 85 11.56 -10.01 -4.28
N ALA A 86 11.51 -9.16 -3.25
CA ALA A 86 10.93 -9.52 -1.97
C ALA A 86 9.44 -9.87 -2.10
N ILE A 87 8.67 -9.06 -2.83
CA ILE A 87 7.24 -9.29 -3.06
C ILE A 87 6.99 -10.59 -3.83
N ARG A 88 7.77 -10.85 -4.90
CA ARG A 88 7.71 -12.11 -5.66
C ARG A 88 7.92 -13.32 -4.76
N SER A 89 8.93 -13.25 -3.88
CA SER A 89 9.25 -14.34 -2.96
C SER A 89 8.14 -14.59 -1.93
N ILE A 90 7.50 -13.53 -1.43
CA ILE A 90 6.46 -13.64 -0.40
C ILE A 90 5.13 -14.11 -1.00
N LEU A 91 4.72 -13.55 -2.13
CA LEU A 91 3.44 -13.85 -2.78
C LEU A 91 3.52 -15.08 -3.69
N GLN A 92 4.72 -15.58 -3.99
CA GLN A 92 4.97 -16.71 -4.90
C GLN A 92 4.44 -16.46 -6.31
N GLU A 93 4.64 -15.24 -6.80
CA GLU A 93 4.08 -14.73 -8.05
C GLU A 93 5.15 -13.99 -8.88
N ASN A 94 5.02 -14.01 -10.20
CA ASN A 94 6.06 -13.53 -11.13
C ASN A 94 5.86 -12.06 -11.58
N TYR A 95 5.72 -11.13 -10.64
CA TYR A 95 5.49 -9.70 -10.96
C TYR A 95 6.65 -9.05 -11.69
N VAL A 96 6.45 -8.55 -12.90
CA VAL A 96 7.49 -7.83 -13.67
C VAL A 96 7.65 -6.39 -13.22
N ASP A 97 6.55 -5.71 -12.91
CA ASP A 97 6.53 -4.32 -12.45
C ASP A 97 5.41 -4.13 -11.43
N ILE A 98 5.63 -3.25 -10.46
CA ILE A 98 4.63 -2.86 -9.47
C ILE A 98 4.72 -1.35 -9.28
N LYS A 99 3.59 -0.68 -9.42
CA LYS A 99 3.48 0.78 -9.26
C LYS A 99 2.54 1.10 -8.11
N LEU A 100 2.93 2.09 -7.31
CA LEU A 100 2.12 2.68 -6.27
C LEU A 100 1.77 4.12 -6.63
N ILE A 101 0.54 4.51 -6.35
CA ILE A 101 0.11 5.89 -6.46
C ILE A 101 -0.81 6.22 -5.29
N ASN A 102 -0.50 7.30 -4.58
CA ASN A 102 -1.40 7.82 -3.55
C ASN A 102 -2.26 8.92 -4.16
N HIS A 103 -3.58 8.80 -4.09
CA HIS A 103 -4.51 9.69 -4.79
C HIS A 103 -5.86 9.82 -4.09
N LYS A 104 -6.66 10.79 -4.54
CA LYS A 104 -8.00 11.13 -4.02
C LYS A 104 -9.13 10.86 -5.03
N LEU A 105 -8.84 10.18 -6.14
CA LEU A 105 -9.84 9.91 -7.20
C LEU A 105 -11.04 9.11 -6.67
N PHE A 106 -10.81 8.27 -5.65
CA PHE A 106 -11.86 7.51 -4.98
C PHE A 106 -12.42 8.23 -3.74
N GLN A 107 -12.60 9.55 -3.84
CA GLN A 107 -13.11 10.50 -2.83
C GLN A 107 -12.20 10.79 -1.63
N ARG A 108 -11.51 9.78 -1.11
CA ARG A 108 -10.57 9.90 0.01
C ARG A 108 -9.16 9.58 -0.45
N TRP A 109 -8.18 10.08 0.30
CA TRP A 109 -6.79 9.70 0.07
C TRP A 109 -6.61 8.21 0.35
N GLY A 110 -6.02 7.52 -0.61
CA GLY A 110 -5.70 6.11 -0.53
C GLY A 110 -4.57 5.77 -1.48
N THR A 111 -3.89 4.68 -1.18
CA THR A 111 -2.89 4.11 -2.08
C THR A 111 -3.59 3.16 -3.02
N SER A 112 -3.36 3.32 -4.31
CA SER A 112 -3.64 2.31 -5.31
C SER A 112 -2.37 1.60 -5.76
N VAL A 113 -2.48 0.29 -5.92
CA VAL A 113 -1.42 -0.58 -6.44
C VAL A 113 -1.80 -1.11 -7.82
N VAL A 114 -0.83 -1.11 -8.74
CA VAL A 114 -0.96 -1.69 -10.07
C VAL A 114 0.19 -2.67 -10.29
N TRP A 115 -0.14 -3.87 -10.74
CA TRP A 115 0.81 -4.95 -10.99
C TRP A 115 0.84 -5.29 -12.47
N SER A 116 2.02 -5.61 -12.96
CA SER A 116 2.21 -6.19 -14.29
C SER A 116 2.88 -7.56 -14.15
N LYS A 117 2.28 -8.61 -14.72
CA LYS A 117 2.85 -9.97 -14.82
C LYS A 117 2.42 -10.63 -16.11
N ASP A 118 3.24 -11.50 -16.68
CA ASP A 118 2.92 -12.32 -17.87
C ASP A 118 2.24 -11.57 -19.03
N GLY A 119 2.67 -10.32 -19.28
CA GLY A 119 2.12 -9.49 -20.36
C GLY A 119 0.74 -8.86 -20.10
N PHE A 120 0.16 -9.05 -18.92
CA PHE A 120 -1.06 -8.36 -18.49
C PHE A 120 -0.81 -7.45 -17.28
N THR A 121 -1.70 -6.47 -17.11
CA THR A 121 -1.65 -5.53 -15.99
C THR A 121 -3.00 -5.52 -15.30
N TYR A 122 -2.98 -5.58 -13.97
CA TYR A 122 -4.18 -5.55 -13.15
C TYR A 122 -4.03 -4.59 -11.98
N SER A 123 -5.15 -4.27 -11.36
CA SER A 123 -5.24 -3.37 -10.21
C SER A 123 -5.94 -4.06 -9.07
N GLU A 124 -6.12 -3.33 -7.98
CA GLU A 124 -6.75 -3.74 -6.72
C GLU A 124 -8.12 -4.40 -6.90
N ALA A 125 -8.86 -4.02 -7.95
CA ALA A 125 -10.14 -4.65 -8.29
C ALA A 125 -10.04 -6.16 -8.58
N HIS A 126 -8.86 -6.66 -8.90
CA HIS A 126 -8.55 -8.08 -9.16
C HIS A 126 -7.53 -8.66 -8.18
N ALA A 127 -7.08 -7.87 -7.20
CA ALA A 127 -6.11 -8.29 -6.19
C ALA A 127 -6.81 -8.57 -4.85
N GLY A 128 -6.27 -9.51 -4.08
CA GLY A 128 -6.67 -9.67 -2.69
C GLY A 128 -6.11 -8.55 -1.81
N SER A 129 -6.83 -8.21 -0.73
CA SER A 129 -6.34 -7.25 0.27
C SER A 129 -4.97 -7.63 0.84
N GLY A 130 -4.64 -8.92 0.88
CA GLY A 130 -3.33 -9.39 1.32
C GLY A 130 -2.18 -9.19 0.34
N GLU A 131 -2.43 -9.20 -0.98
CA GLU A 131 -1.42 -8.79 -1.95
C GLU A 131 -1.08 -7.31 -1.76
N ILE A 132 -2.10 -6.47 -1.59
CA ILE A 132 -1.95 -5.04 -1.31
C ILE A 132 -1.16 -4.80 -0.02
N ALA A 133 -1.52 -5.48 1.06
CA ALA A 133 -0.88 -5.33 2.36
C ALA A 133 0.62 -5.68 2.29
N ILE A 134 0.98 -6.74 1.55
CA ILE A 134 2.39 -7.13 1.34
C ILE A 134 3.16 -6.07 0.55
N VAL A 135 2.59 -5.52 -0.52
CA VAL A 135 3.27 -4.48 -1.30
C VAL A 135 3.53 -3.26 -0.42
N ILE A 136 2.53 -2.82 0.36
CA ILE A 136 2.67 -1.67 1.27
C ILE A 136 3.70 -1.97 2.37
N LEU A 137 3.68 -3.18 2.94
CA LEU A 137 4.63 -3.64 3.96
C LEU A 137 6.06 -3.55 3.44
N VAL A 138 6.35 -4.22 2.32
CA VAL A 138 7.69 -4.28 1.75
C VAL A 138 8.19 -2.88 1.40
N HIS A 139 7.34 -2.07 0.77
CA HIS A 139 7.68 -0.69 0.44
C HIS A 139 8.04 0.12 1.68
N LYS A 140 7.24 0.04 2.75
CA LYS A 140 7.51 0.77 4.00
C LYS A 140 8.79 0.29 4.69
N ILE A 141 9.02 -1.02 4.75
CA ILE A 141 10.19 -1.61 5.43
C ILE A 141 11.48 -1.24 4.69
N LEU A 142 11.51 -1.41 3.36
CA LEU A 142 12.74 -1.18 2.59
C LEU A 142 13.08 0.32 2.42
N ASN A 143 12.11 1.21 2.61
CA ASN A 143 12.33 2.65 2.65
C ASN A 143 12.46 3.21 4.09
N ALA A 144 12.42 2.35 5.12
CA ALA A 144 12.63 2.76 6.49
C ALA A 144 14.08 3.22 6.70
N GLN A 145 14.29 4.15 7.64
CA GLN A 145 15.64 4.59 7.96
C GLN A 145 16.43 3.44 8.63
N PRO A 146 17.76 3.37 8.45
CA PRO A 146 18.57 2.41 9.20
C PRO A 146 18.34 2.54 10.71
N ASN A 147 18.22 1.39 11.40
CA ASN A 147 17.95 1.27 12.84
C ASN A 147 16.54 1.70 13.29
N SER A 148 15.58 1.86 12.37
CA SER A 148 14.18 2.08 12.71
C SER A 148 13.58 0.89 13.48
N LEU A 149 12.66 1.19 14.40
CA LEU A 149 11.81 0.19 15.03
C LEU A 149 10.60 -0.06 14.12
N ILE A 150 10.43 -1.30 13.70
CA ILE A 150 9.29 -1.71 12.87
C ILE A 150 8.29 -2.43 13.75
N LEU A 151 7.07 -1.90 13.83
CA LEU A 151 5.96 -2.52 14.56
C LEU A 151 4.90 -2.97 13.56
N LEU A 152 4.68 -4.28 13.50
CA LEU A 152 3.66 -4.92 12.69
C LEU A 152 2.51 -5.33 13.62
N ASP A 153 1.32 -4.80 13.38
CA ASP A 153 0.12 -5.04 14.20
C ASP A 153 -0.92 -5.84 13.41
N GLU A 154 -1.39 -6.93 14.01
CA GLU A 154 -2.37 -7.88 13.44
C GLU A 154 -1.99 -8.42 12.04
N PRO A 155 -0.72 -8.77 11.77
CA PRO A 155 -0.26 -9.26 10.47
C PRO A 155 -1.06 -10.46 9.96
N GLU A 156 -1.49 -11.37 10.83
CA GLU A 156 -2.24 -12.58 10.49
C GLU A 156 -3.59 -12.29 9.82
N VAL A 157 -4.18 -11.11 10.06
CA VAL A 157 -5.55 -10.78 9.65
C VAL A 157 -5.66 -10.43 8.18
N SER A 158 -4.55 -10.07 7.53
CA SER A 158 -4.57 -9.64 6.13
C SER A 158 -3.50 -10.29 5.27
N LEU A 159 -2.70 -11.22 5.78
CA LEU A 159 -1.64 -11.86 4.99
C LEU A 159 -2.18 -12.99 4.10
N HIS A 160 -1.70 -13.00 2.85
CA HIS A 160 -1.86 -14.12 1.92
C HIS A 160 -1.34 -15.43 2.56
N PRO A 161 -1.91 -16.63 2.27
CA PRO A 161 -1.46 -17.89 2.87
C PRO A 161 0.05 -18.15 2.71
N GLY A 162 0.65 -17.73 1.60
CA GLY A 162 2.11 -17.80 1.39
C GLY A 162 2.93 -16.92 2.35
N ALA A 163 2.39 -15.77 2.76
CA ALA A 163 3.02 -14.86 3.71
C ALA A 163 2.81 -15.26 5.17
N GLN A 164 1.79 -16.06 5.48
CA GLN A 164 1.63 -16.66 6.81
C GLN A 164 2.80 -17.60 7.16
N ASN A 165 3.37 -18.29 6.17
CA ASN A 165 4.58 -19.10 6.35
C ASN A 165 5.86 -18.26 6.59
N PHE A 166 5.89 -17.00 6.16
CA PHE A 166 7.02 -16.08 6.39
C PHE A 166 7.14 -15.69 7.86
N TYR A 167 6.02 -15.68 8.60
CA TYR A 167 6.00 -15.38 10.04
C TYR A 167 6.74 -16.44 10.87
N TYR A 168 6.81 -17.69 10.39
CA TYR A 168 7.55 -18.77 11.05
C TYR A 168 9.07 -18.68 10.86
N PHE A 169 9.57 -17.84 9.95
CA PHE A 169 11.01 -17.69 9.71
C PHE A 169 11.70 -16.70 10.66
N PHE A 170 10.94 -15.92 11.42
CA PHE A 170 11.44 -14.93 12.38
C PHE A 170 11.32 -15.35 13.86
N TYR A 171 10.90 -16.59 14.12
CA TYR A 171 10.92 -17.21 15.45
C TYR A 171 11.95 -18.34 15.52
#